data_AF-A0A251X507-F1
#
_entry.id   AF-A0A251X507-F1
#
_cell.length_a   1.000
_cell.length_b   1.000
_cell.length_c   1.000
_cell.angle_alpha   90.00
_cell.angle_beta   90.00
_cell.angle_gamma   90.00
#
_symmetry.space_group_name_H-M   'P 1'
#
loop_
_entity.id
_entity.type
_entity.pdbx_description
1 polymer ?
#
loop_
_entity_poly.entity_id
_entity_poly.type
_entity_poly.pdbx_seq_one_letter_code
_entity_poly.pdbx_strand_id
1 'polypeptide(L)'
;MSSSFAFVFPGQGAQSLGMLAELAAVYPLVQDTFAEASAQLGYDLWQLTQEGPEELLNRTDKTQPALLAAEIAIWRIWRSLGGGMPSVVAGHSFGEYTALTVAEALEYAEAVRLVAARGQFMYEAVPLGVGAVAAVLGLDDAEITAVCVQAAEGEVVSPVNFNAPGQVVIAGHASAVERAMSAAKTAGAKKIVKLAVSAPVHCALMTEAANRMAVCLDSAALSVPKIPVIHNVDVTAKSDVAAIRAALVAQIDHPVRWSETVLSMVNSGTITLIECGPGKVLSGLNKRIDRRIKSLPIFDPSSLETTLADVMAVG
;
A
#
# COMPACT_ATOMS: atom_id res chain seq x y z
N MET A 1 0.50 30.80 -6.24
CA MET A 1 0.66 29.50 -6.95
C MET A 1 0.13 28.46 -5.98
N SER A 2 -0.96 27.77 -6.32
CA SER A 2 -1.44 26.66 -5.50
C SER A 2 -0.29 25.67 -5.30
N SER A 3 0.03 25.32 -4.05
CA SER A 3 1.10 24.37 -3.76
C SER A 3 0.74 22.99 -4.29
N SER A 4 1.56 22.44 -5.17
CA SER A 4 1.44 21.06 -5.64
C SER A 4 1.59 20.08 -4.47
N PHE A 5 0.59 19.21 -4.27
CA PHE A 5 0.61 18.14 -3.28
C PHE A 5 0.23 16.80 -3.93
N ALA A 6 0.68 15.71 -3.30
CA ALA A 6 0.30 14.36 -3.68
C ALA A 6 -0.55 13.70 -2.60
N PHE A 7 -1.43 12.79 -3.01
CA PHE A 7 -2.01 11.82 -2.09
C PHE A 7 -1.22 10.50 -2.17
N VAL A 8 -0.85 9.97 -1.00
CA VAL A 8 -0.23 8.67 -0.85
C VAL A 8 -1.11 7.74 -0.01
N PHE A 9 -1.26 6.51 -0.47
CA PHE A 9 -2.17 5.53 0.15
C PHE A 9 -1.39 4.39 0.82
N PRO A 10 -1.58 4.15 2.13
CA PRO A 10 -0.82 3.15 2.85
C PRO A 10 -1.09 1.71 2.38
N GLY A 11 -0.17 0.82 2.74
CA GLY A 11 -0.23 -0.60 2.45
C GLY A 11 -0.73 -1.42 3.63
N GLN A 12 -0.69 -2.75 3.49
CA GLN A 12 -0.94 -3.68 4.61
C GLN A 12 0.01 -3.38 5.79
N GLY A 13 -0.50 -3.50 7.01
CA GLY A 13 0.17 -3.12 8.25
C GLY A 13 -0.31 -1.80 8.83
N ALA A 14 -1.11 -1.03 8.09
CA ALA A 14 -1.74 0.21 8.56
C ALA A 14 -3.10 -0.03 9.26
N GLN A 15 -3.71 -1.20 9.07
CA GLN A 15 -5.01 -1.54 9.66
C GLN A 15 -4.89 -1.75 11.18
N SER A 16 -5.95 -1.40 11.89
CA SER A 16 -6.13 -1.72 13.30
C SER A 16 -7.62 -1.85 13.62
N LEU A 17 -7.96 -2.61 14.67
CA LEU A 17 -9.32 -2.58 15.20
C LEU A 17 -9.68 -1.15 15.64
N GLY A 18 -10.94 -0.76 15.37
CA GLY A 18 -11.43 0.58 15.69
C GLY A 18 -10.97 1.68 14.73
N MET A 19 -10.26 1.35 13.64
CA MET A 19 -9.83 2.37 12.68
C MET A 19 -11.03 3.15 12.14
N LEU A 20 -10.85 4.46 11.95
CA LEU A 20 -11.85 5.42 11.48
C LEU A 20 -13.09 5.59 12.39
N ALA A 21 -13.16 5.01 13.58
CA ALA A 21 -14.30 5.19 14.48
C ALA A 21 -14.61 6.67 14.77
N GLU A 22 -13.58 7.49 15.02
CA GLU A 22 -13.72 8.92 15.27
C GLU A 22 -14.22 9.68 14.03
N LEU A 23 -13.75 9.32 12.84
CA LEU A 23 -14.23 9.89 11.59
C LEU A 23 -15.69 9.48 11.33
N ALA A 24 -16.06 8.23 11.59
CA ALA A 24 -17.43 7.74 11.41
C ALA A 24 -18.43 8.40 12.36
N ALA A 25 -17.99 8.81 13.56
CA ALA A 25 -18.82 9.54 14.52
C ALA A 25 -19.20 10.96 14.02
N VAL A 26 -18.38 11.55 13.14
CA VAL A 26 -18.59 12.90 12.60
C VAL A 26 -19.16 12.86 11.18
N TYR A 27 -18.73 11.90 10.36
CA TYR A 27 -19.02 11.82 8.94
C TYR A 27 -19.70 10.47 8.60
N PRO A 28 -21.03 10.46 8.33
CA PRO A 28 -21.76 9.26 7.93
C PRO A 28 -21.17 8.56 6.70
N LEU A 29 -20.51 9.34 5.83
CA LEU A 29 -19.84 8.89 4.62
C LEU A 29 -18.82 7.76 4.84
N VAL A 30 -18.26 7.64 6.05
CA VAL A 30 -17.43 6.47 6.40
C VAL A 30 -18.26 5.21 6.33
N GLN A 31 -19.35 5.12 7.10
CA GLN A 31 -20.17 3.92 7.16
C GLN A 31 -20.85 3.62 5.82
N ASP A 32 -21.27 4.66 5.08
CA ASP A 32 -21.83 4.50 3.72
C ASP A 32 -20.82 3.83 2.77
N THR A 33 -19.56 4.28 2.80
CA THR A 33 -18.48 3.70 1.98
C THR A 33 -18.21 2.24 2.35
N PHE A 34 -18.18 1.91 3.64
CA PHE A 34 -18.04 0.53 4.09
C PHE A 34 -19.25 -0.35 3.76
N ALA A 35 -20.47 0.21 3.76
CA ALA A 35 -21.67 -0.51 3.36
C ALA A 35 -21.66 -0.86 1.87
N GLU A 36 -21.20 0.06 1.01
CA GLU A 36 -20.98 -0.22 -0.42
C GLU A 36 -19.99 -1.37 -0.63
N ALA A 37 -18.86 -1.39 0.10
CA ALA A 37 -17.91 -2.50 0.03
C ALA A 37 -18.53 -3.81 0.55
N SER A 38 -19.23 -3.76 1.69
CA SER A 38 -19.90 -4.92 2.28
C SER A 38 -20.87 -5.59 1.30
N ALA A 39 -21.60 -4.79 0.50
CA ALA A 39 -22.51 -5.28 -0.53
C ALA A 39 -21.78 -6.07 -1.64
N GLN A 40 -20.54 -5.71 -1.99
CA GLN A 40 -19.72 -6.46 -2.96
C GLN A 40 -19.09 -7.71 -2.34
N LEU A 41 -18.79 -7.66 -1.05
CA LEU A 41 -18.04 -8.71 -0.34
C LEU A 41 -18.92 -9.82 0.25
N GLY A 42 -20.21 -9.53 0.49
CA GLY A 42 -21.16 -10.47 1.09
C GLY A 42 -20.99 -10.67 2.60
N TYR A 43 -20.26 -9.79 3.28
CA TYR A 43 -20.11 -9.75 4.73
C TYR A 43 -19.98 -8.31 5.23
N ASP A 44 -20.26 -8.07 6.50
CA ASP A 44 -20.13 -6.73 7.10
C ASP A 44 -18.65 -6.38 7.33
N LEU A 45 -18.13 -5.55 6.42
CA LEU A 45 -16.75 -5.09 6.49
C LEU A 45 -16.53 -4.10 7.63
N TRP A 46 -17.52 -3.25 7.94
CA TRP A 46 -17.40 -2.28 9.02
C TRP A 46 -17.32 -2.98 10.37
N GLN A 47 -18.22 -3.94 10.62
CA GLN A 47 -18.20 -4.75 11.83
C GLN A 47 -16.84 -5.44 12.01
N LEU A 48 -16.29 -6.03 10.94
CA LEU A 48 -14.97 -6.66 10.99
C LEU A 48 -13.87 -5.68 11.44
N THR A 49 -13.88 -4.43 10.96
CA THR A 49 -12.85 -3.45 11.33
C THR A 49 -13.04 -2.86 12.72
N GLN A 50 -14.27 -2.86 13.26
CA GLN A 50 -14.55 -2.33 14.59
C GLN A 50 -14.39 -3.40 15.68
N GLU A 51 -14.87 -4.61 15.43
CA GLU A 51 -15.01 -5.67 16.45
C GLU A 51 -14.02 -6.83 16.27
N GLY A 52 -13.51 -7.05 15.05
CA GLY A 52 -12.54 -8.10 14.76
C GLY A 52 -13.17 -9.49 14.59
N PRO A 53 -12.45 -10.57 14.97
CA PRO A 53 -11.18 -10.59 15.71
C PRO A 53 -9.99 -10.04 14.91
N GLU A 54 -8.96 -9.57 15.61
CA GLU A 54 -7.77 -8.95 14.99
C GLU A 54 -7.05 -9.92 14.03
N GLU A 55 -6.99 -11.20 14.35
CA GLU A 55 -6.41 -12.23 13.49
C GLU A 55 -7.13 -12.34 12.15
N LEU A 56 -8.47 -12.16 12.14
CA LEU A 56 -9.26 -12.16 10.90
C LEU A 56 -9.02 -10.89 10.09
N LEU A 57 -8.97 -9.72 10.73
CA LEU A 57 -8.63 -8.47 10.06
C LEU A 57 -7.22 -8.50 9.45
N ASN A 58 -6.28 -9.20 10.08
CA ASN A 58 -4.90 -9.37 9.64
C ASN A 58 -4.72 -10.45 8.55
N ARG A 59 -5.78 -11.17 8.17
CA ARG A 59 -5.73 -12.02 6.97
C ARG A 59 -5.76 -11.18 5.73
N THR A 60 -4.84 -11.44 4.79
CA THR A 60 -4.64 -10.63 3.58
C THR A 60 -5.92 -10.45 2.74
N ASP A 61 -6.78 -11.46 2.65
CA ASP A 61 -8.07 -11.40 1.96
C ASP A 61 -9.09 -10.45 2.62
N LYS A 62 -8.91 -10.13 3.90
CA LYS A 62 -9.74 -9.20 4.67
C LYS A 62 -9.10 -7.83 4.81
N THR A 63 -7.78 -7.78 4.99
CA THR A 63 -7.03 -6.54 5.16
C THR A 63 -7.15 -5.61 3.95
N GLN A 64 -6.99 -6.14 2.73
CA GLN A 64 -6.96 -5.29 1.53
C GLN A 64 -8.30 -4.58 1.27
N PRO A 65 -9.47 -5.26 1.30
CA PRO A 65 -10.76 -4.57 1.19
C PRO A 65 -11.01 -3.58 2.33
N ALA A 66 -10.63 -3.92 3.57
CA ALA A 66 -10.81 -3.05 4.74
C ALA A 66 -10.05 -1.73 4.60
N LEU A 67 -8.78 -1.80 4.18
CA LEU A 67 -7.97 -0.61 3.96
C LEU A 67 -8.46 0.20 2.76
N LEU A 68 -8.80 -0.44 1.63
CA LEU A 68 -9.39 0.26 0.48
C LEU A 68 -10.63 1.07 0.90
N ALA A 69 -11.54 0.46 1.67
CA ALA A 69 -12.74 1.17 2.15
C ALA A 69 -12.41 2.34 3.07
N ALA A 70 -11.44 2.17 3.98
CA ALA A 70 -10.99 3.24 4.87
C ALA A 70 -10.40 4.42 4.09
N GLU A 71 -9.49 4.16 3.16
CA GLU A 71 -8.79 5.19 2.39
C GLU A 71 -9.75 5.92 1.44
N ILE A 72 -10.69 5.21 0.82
CA ILE A 72 -11.74 5.82 -0.01
C ILE A 72 -12.73 6.63 0.83
N ALA A 73 -13.07 6.19 2.05
CA ALA A 73 -13.91 6.96 2.95
C ALA A 73 -13.26 8.32 3.29
N ILE A 74 -11.97 8.31 3.65
CA ILE A 74 -11.22 9.54 3.93
C ILE A 74 -11.15 10.45 2.69
N TRP A 75 -10.87 9.89 1.51
CA TRP A 75 -10.88 10.63 0.26
C TRP A 75 -12.24 11.27 -0.05
N ARG A 76 -13.33 10.52 0.15
CA ARG A 76 -14.70 11.03 -0.07
C ARG A 76 -15.02 12.18 0.89
N ILE A 77 -14.60 12.08 2.16
CA ILE A 77 -14.76 13.17 3.13
C ILE A 77 -13.95 14.39 2.69
N TRP A 78 -12.67 14.21 2.34
CA TRP A 78 -11.81 15.27 1.81
C TRP A 78 -12.48 16.03 0.67
N ARG A 79 -13.05 15.31 -0.29
CA ARG A 79 -13.77 15.90 -1.42
C ARG A 79 -15.08 16.59 -1.02
N SER A 80 -15.84 16.02 -0.09
CA SER A 80 -17.09 16.63 0.42
C SER A 80 -16.85 17.98 1.13
N LEU A 81 -15.68 18.15 1.74
CA LEU A 81 -15.27 19.38 2.42
C LEU A 81 -14.59 20.39 1.48
N GLY A 82 -14.57 20.12 0.18
CA GLY A 82 -13.98 21.01 -0.83
C GLY A 82 -12.44 20.92 -0.91
N GLY A 83 -11.82 19.90 -0.33
CA GLY A 83 -10.39 19.66 -0.42
C GLY A 83 -9.94 19.52 -1.87
N GLY A 84 -8.81 20.12 -2.25
CA GLY A 84 -8.33 20.20 -3.63
C GLY A 84 -7.99 18.86 -4.29
N MET A 85 -7.72 18.88 -5.59
CA MET A 85 -7.23 17.70 -6.32
C MET A 85 -5.69 17.64 -6.23
N PRO A 86 -5.09 16.45 -5.95
CA PRO A 86 -3.64 16.30 -5.99
C PRO A 86 -3.10 16.39 -7.42
N SER A 87 -1.84 16.75 -7.57
CA SER A 87 -1.14 16.75 -8.86
C SER A 87 -0.68 15.36 -9.30
N VAL A 88 -0.53 14.44 -8.34
CA VAL A 88 -0.09 13.06 -8.54
C VAL A 88 -0.56 12.21 -7.36
N VAL A 89 -0.81 10.93 -7.60
CA VAL A 89 -1.11 9.97 -6.55
C VAL A 89 -0.20 8.75 -6.65
N ALA A 90 0.04 8.10 -5.52
CA ALA A 90 0.75 6.82 -5.46
C ALA A 90 0.21 6.01 -4.28
N GLY A 91 0.26 4.70 -4.36
CA GLY A 91 -0.10 3.85 -3.23
C GLY A 91 0.96 2.80 -2.98
N HIS A 92 1.13 2.39 -1.74
CA HIS A 92 2.09 1.36 -1.37
C HIS A 92 1.45 -0.02 -1.51
N SER A 93 1.99 -0.85 -2.41
CA SER A 93 1.44 -2.16 -2.72
C SER A 93 -0.04 -2.08 -3.12
N PHE A 94 -0.95 -2.70 -2.37
CA PHE A 94 -2.38 -2.69 -2.68
C PHE A 94 -2.96 -1.26 -2.69
N GLY A 95 -2.35 -0.29 -1.98
CA GLY A 95 -2.79 1.11 -2.02
C GLY A 95 -2.77 1.70 -3.44
N GLU A 96 -2.05 1.09 -4.39
CA GLU A 96 -2.09 1.45 -5.81
C GLU A 96 -3.50 1.30 -6.42
N TYR A 97 -4.31 0.35 -5.92
CA TYR A 97 -5.72 0.21 -6.30
C TYR A 97 -6.56 1.37 -5.76
N THR A 98 -6.28 1.82 -4.54
CA THR A 98 -6.89 3.05 -3.99
C THR A 98 -6.51 4.26 -4.83
N ALA A 99 -5.22 4.41 -5.18
CA ALA A 99 -4.74 5.49 -6.02
C ALA A 99 -5.44 5.52 -7.40
N LEU A 100 -5.59 4.35 -8.04
CA LEU A 100 -6.33 4.20 -9.30
C LEU A 100 -7.82 4.54 -9.15
N THR A 101 -8.43 4.21 -8.01
CA THR A 101 -9.83 4.56 -7.73
C THR A 101 -10.00 6.07 -7.54
N VAL A 102 -9.11 6.70 -6.77
CA VAL A 102 -9.07 8.16 -6.57
C VAL A 102 -8.80 8.91 -7.87
N ALA A 103 -7.97 8.35 -8.74
CA ALA A 103 -7.71 8.89 -10.06
C ALA A 103 -8.78 8.56 -11.11
N GLU A 104 -9.90 7.94 -10.70
CA GLU A 104 -11.04 7.58 -11.55
C GLU A 104 -10.69 6.61 -12.70
N ALA A 105 -9.61 5.83 -12.53
CA ALA A 105 -9.25 4.72 -13.42
C ALA A 105 -10.01 3.43 -13.08
N LEU A 106 -10.43 3.29 -11.82
CA LEU A 106 -11.28 2.22 -11.32
C LEU A 106 -12.52 2.80 -10.64
N GLU A 107 -13.67 2.22 -10.92
CA GLU A 107 -14.86 2.44 -10.11
C GLU A 107 -14.71 1.73 -8.76
N TYR A 108 -15.23 2.33 -7.70
CA TYR A 108 -15.03 1.81 -6.34
C TYR A 108 -15.50 0.35 -6.16
N ALA A 109 -16.66 0.01 -6.71
CA ALA A 109 -17.18 -1.36 -6.64
C ALA A 109 -16.29 -2.38 -7.38
N GLU A 110 -15.69 -2.00 -8.52
CA GLU A 110 -14.72 -2.84 -9.23
C GLU A 110 -13.44 -2.97 -8.40
N ALA A 111 -12.93 -1.86 -7.84
CA ALA A 111 -11.76 -1.88 -6.98
C ALA A 111 -11.93 -2.82 -5.78
N VAL A 112 -13.09 -2.79 -5.10
CA VAL A 112 -13.40 -3.71 -3.99
C VAL A 112 -13.33 -5.18 -4.44
N ARG A 113 -13.93 -5.52 -5.59
CA ARG A 113 -13.87 -6.88 -6.14
C ARG A 113 -12.43 -7.31 -6.47
N LEU A 114 -11.66 -6.42 -7.10
CA LEU A 114 -10.27 -6.70 -7.48
C LEU A 114 -9.36 -6.88 -6.27
N VAL A 115 -9.45 -6.03 -5.24
CA VAL A 115 -8.60 -6.16 -4.04
C VAL A 115 -9.00 -7.37 -3.19
N ALA A 116 -10.27 -7.76 -3.17
CA ALA A 116 -10.71 -8.98 -2.52
C ALA A 116 -10.13 -10.22 -3.23
N ALA A 117 -10.23 -10.27 -4.57
CA ALA A 117 -9.64 -11.34 -5.37
C ALA A 117 -8.12 -11.38 -5.22
N ARG A 118 -7.43 -10.24 -5.31
CA ARG A 118 -5.98 -10.11 -5.08
C ARG A 118 -5.59 -10.65 -3.71
N GLY A 119 -6.28 -10.20 -2.66
CA GLY A 119 -6.01 -10.63 -1.30
C GLY A 119 -6.19 -12.14 -1.11
N GLN A 120 -7.25 -12.71 -1.70
CA GLN A 120 -7.49 -14.15 -1.72
C GLN A 120 -6.39 -14.91 -2.46
N PHE A 121 -6.03 -14.49 -3.67
CA PHE A 121 -5.03 -15.19 -4.49
C PHE A 121 -3.66 -15.20 -3.82
N MET A 122 -3.27 -14.07 -3.22
CA MET A 122 -2.01 -13.96 -2.47
C MET A 122 -2.04 -14.82 -1.19
N TYR A 123 -3.17 -14.86 -0.50
CA TYR A 123 -3.33 -15.71 0.69
C TYR A 123 -3.26 -17.21 0.36
N GLU A 124 -3.79 -17.62 -0.78
CA GLU A 124 -3.82 -19.02 -1.24
C GLU A 124 -2.53 -19.47 -1.94
N ALA A 125 -1.70 -18.55 -2.42
CA ALA A 125 -0.52 -18.87 -3.24
C ALA A 125 0.54 -19.68 -2.50
N VAL A 126 0.67 -19.49 -1.18
CA VAL A 126 1.69 -20.16 -0.36
C VAL A 126 1.04 -20.73 0.90
N PRO A 127 1.20 -22.03 1.19
CA PRO A 127 0.65 -22.61 2.41
C PRO A 127 1.16 -21.91 3.67
N LEU A 128 0.32 -21.83 4.71
CA LEU A 128 0.66 -21.20 5.98
C LEU A 128 1.96 -21.77 6.55
N GLY A 129 2.88 -20.89 6.94
CA GLY A 129 4.18 -21.24 7.51
C GLY A 129 5.29 -21.55 6.49
N VAL A 130 4.98 -21.70 5.20
CA VAL A 130 6.00 -21.92 4.15
C VAL A 130 6.74 -20.63 3.82
N GLY A 131 6.03 -19.50 3.84
CA GLY A 131 6.60 -18.17 3.58
C GLY A 131 6.90 -17.39 4.86
N ALA A 132 7.81 -16.42 4.75
CA ALA A 132 8.02 -15.41 5.78
C ALA A 132 8.36 -14.05 5.17
N VAL A 133 8.22 -13.01 6.00
CA VAL A 133 8.55 -11.63 5.65
C VAL A 133 9.28 -10.98 6.83
N ALA A 134 10.33 -10.22 6.56
CA ALA A 134 11.09 -9.52 7.59
C ALA A 134 11.51 -8.12 7.13
N ALA A 135 11.40 -7.14 8.02
CA ALA A 135 11.99 -5.82 7.82
C ALA A 135 13.43 -5.82 8.33
N VAL A 136 14.37 -5.41 7.48
CA VAL A 136 15.80 -5.25 7.77
C VAL A 136 16.12 -3.76 7.77
N LEU A 137 16.67 -3.28 8.89
CA LEU A 137 17.02 -1.87 9.06
C LEU A 137 18.51 -1.69 9.26
N GLY A 138 19.07 -0.67 8.64
CA GLY A 138 20.44 -0.22 8.85
C GLY A 138 21.50 -0.80 7.90
N LEU A 139 21.07 -1.43 6.81
CA LEU A 139 21.90 -1.80 5.66
C LEU A 139 21.41 -1.08 4.41
N ASP A 140 22.28 -0.87 3.44
CA ASP A 140 21.89 -0.34 2.14
C ASP A 140 21.23 -1.41 1.24
N ASP A 141 20.62 -0.96 0.15
CA ASP A 141 19.84 -1.82 -0.75
C ASP A 141 20.71 -2.89 -1.45
N ALA A 142 21.97 -2.57 -1.73
CA ALA A 142 22.90 -3.48 -2.39
C ALA A 142 23.39 -4.57 -1.43
N GLU A 143 23.69 -4.21 -0.18
CA GLU A 143 24.04 -5.14 0.90
C GLU A 143 22.90 -6.14 1.14
N ILE A 144 21.65 -5.66 1.23
CA ILE A 144 20.48 -6.52 1.45
C ILE A 144 20.24 -7.44 0.26
N THR A 145 20.43 -6.95 -0.96
CA THR A 145 20.34 -7.77 -2.18
C THR A 145 21.39 -8.88 -2.15
N ALA A 146 22.64 -8.57 -1.82
CA ALA A 146 23.72 -9.55 -1.71
C ALA A 146 23.43 -10.60 -0.63
N VAL A 147 22.93 -10.17 0.54
CA VAL A 147 22.50 -11.06 1.63
C VAL A 147 21.42 -12.03 1.16
N CYS A 148 20.41 -11.56 0.42
CA CYS A 148 19.34 -12.43 -0.09
C CYS A 148 19.89 -13.47 -1.08
N VAL A 149 20.74 -13.05 -2.02
CA VAL A 149 21.37 -13.97 -3.00
C VAL A 149 22.17 -15.06 -2.30
N GLN A 150 22.95 -14.71 -1.27
CA GLN A 150 23.73 -15.67 -0.49
C GLN A 150 22.84 -16.63 0.31
N ALA A 151 21.76 -16.12 0.91
CA ALA A 151 20.86 -16.89 1.76
C ALA A 151 19.87 -17.80 1.00
N ALA A 152 19.70 -17.56 -0.31
CA ALA A 152 18.73 -18.27 -1.14
C ALA A 152 18.94 -19.79 -1.09
N GLU A 153 20.15 -20.29 -1.38
CA GLU A 153 20.48 -21.73 -1.33
C GLU A 153 19.47 -22.62 -2.09
N GLY A 154 18.96 -22.15 -3.24
CA GLY A 154 17.95 -22.85 -4.05
C GLY A 154 16.49 -22.57 -3.64
N GLU A 155 16.27 -21.84 -2.55
CA GLU A 155 14.97 -21.32 -2.13
C GLU A 155 14.82 -19.83 -2.49
N VAL A 156 13.58 -19.37 -2.63
CA VAL A 156 13.26 -17.94 -2.85
C VAL A 156 13.50 -17.13 -1.58
N VAL A 157 14.30 -16.06 -1.67
CA VAL A 157 14.30 -14.90 -0.77
C VAL A 157 14.78 -13.68 -1.56
N SER A 158 14.08 -12.56 -1.44
CA SER A 158 14.43 -11.33 -2.16
C SER A 158 14.10 -10.09 -1.33
N PRO A 159 14.75 -8.94 -1.57
CA PRO A 159 14.21 -7.66 -1.17
C PRO A 159 12.93 -7.39 -1.95
N VAL A 160 11.88 -7.01 -1.24
CA VAL A 160 10.53 -6.89 -1.78
C VAL A 160 9.89 -5.52 -1.56
N ASN A 161 10.26 -4.79 -0.50
CA ASN A 161 9.83 -3.40 -0.34
C ASN A 161 11.03 -2.51 -0.02
N PHE A 162 11.40 -1.64 -0.95
CA PHE A 162 12.41 -0.60 -0.74
C PHE A 162 11.73 0.64 -0.14
N ASN A 163 11.52 0.60 1.17
CA ASN A 163 10.63 1.53 1.88
C ASN A 163 11.25 2.88 2.20
N ALA A 164 12.53 2.90 2.57
CA ALA A 164 13.30 4.11 2.82
C ALA A 164 14.79 3.74 2.84
N PRO A 165 15.72 4.71 2.68
CA PRO A 165 17.14 4.46 2.91
C PRO A 165 17.37 3.78 4.27
N GLY A 166 18.02 2.61 4.24
CA GLY A 166 18.27 1.82 5.45
C GLY A 166 17.05 1.09 6.00
N GLN A 167 15.97 0.91 5.24
CA GLN A 167 14.81 0.09 5.63
C GLN A 167 14.24 -0.64 4.40
N VAL A 168 14.53 -1.93 4.31
CA VAL A 168 14.03 -2.82 3.25
C VAL A 168 13.29 -3.98 3.88
N VAL A 169 12.21 -4.43 3.25
CA VAL A 169 11.53 -5.68 3.60
C VAL A 169 12.02 -6.77 2.68
N ILE A 170 12.32 -7.95 3.23
CA ILE A 170 12.63 -9.16 2.50
C ILE A 170 11.47 -10.16 2.65
N ALA A 171 11.22 -10.97 1.62
CA ALA A 171 10.22 -12.03 1.66
C ALA A 171 10.65 -13.24 0.83
N GLY A 172 10.09 -14.40 1.14
CA GLY A 172 10.41 -15.67 0.47
C GLY A 172 10.02 -16.87 1.32
N HIS A 173 10.69 -18.00 1.10
CA HIS A 173 10.57 -19.17 1.96
C HIS A 173 11.05 -18.85 3.38
N ALA A 174 10.36 -19.39 4.37
CA ALA A 174 10.62 -19.08 5.77
C ALA A 174 12.07 -19.40 6.17
N SER A 175 12.59 -20.56 5.77
CA SER A 175 13.98 -20.99 5.94
C SER A 175 14.99 -20.02 5.33
N ALA A 176 14.78 -19.61 4.08
CA ALA A 176 15.64 -18.66 3.38
C ALA A 176 15.62 -17.26 4.00
N VAL A 177 14.46 -16.80 4.46
CA VAL A 177 14.31 -15.53 5.18
C VAL A 177 15.06 -15.58 6.51
N GLU A 178 14.98 -16.67 7.29
CA GLU A 178 15.73 -16.80 8.55
C GLU A 178 17.25 -16.81 8.33
N ARG A 179 17.73 -17.46 7.25
CA ARG A 179 19.14 -17.38 6.83
C ARG A 179 19.53 -15.95 6.46
N ALA A 180 18.70 -15.27 5.66
CA ALA A 180 18.93 -13.89 5.26
C ALA A 180 18.94 -12.93 6.45
N MET A 181 18.06 -13.12 7.43
CA MET A 181 18.05 -12.37 8.68
C MET A 181 19.35 -12.57 9.47
N SER A 182 19.85 -13.80 9.56
CA SER A 182 21.11 -14.11 10.23
C SER A 182 22.30 -13.48 9.52
N ALA A 183 22.35 -13.56 8.19
CA ALA A 183 23.39 -12.94 7.37
C ALA A 183 23.34 -11.40 7.44
N ALA A 184 22.15 -10.79 7.40
CA ALA A 184 21.98 -9.34 7.56
C ALA A 184 22.48 -8.87 8.94
N LYS A 185 22.23 -9.64 10.00
CA LYS A 185 22.74 -9.32 11.34
C LYS A 185 24.27 -9.33 11.37
N THR A 186 24.90 -10.32 10.75
CA THR A 186 26.36 -10.40 10.59
C THR A 186 26.92 -9.24 9.77
N ALA A 187 26.20 -8.81 8.73
CA ALA A 187 26.55 -7.67 7.90
C ALA A 187 26.38 -6.30 8.60
N GLY A 188 25.80 -6.25 9.80
CA GLY A 188 25.67 -5.03 10.59
C GLY A 188 24.27 -4.39 10.60
N ALA A 189 23.23 -5.12 10.21
CA ALA A 189 21.85 -4.64 10.36
C ALA A 189 21.58 -4.22 11.80
N LYS A 190 21.08 -2.99 11.97
CA LYS A 190 20.79 -2.38 13.28
C LYS A 190 19.58 -3.02 13.95
N LYS A 191 18.58 -3.40 13.16
CA LYS A 191 17.35 -4.03 13.64
C LYS A 191 16.78 -4.94 12.57
N ILE A 192 16.26 -6.08 12.99
CA ILE A 192 15.53 -7.01 12.14
C ILE A 192 14.21 -7.33 12.83
N VAL A 193 13.10 -7.25 12.09
CA VAL A 193 11.76 -7.51 12.62
C VAL A 193 11.04 -8.48 11.69
N LYS A 194 10.74 -9.68 12.18
CA LYS A 194 9.84 -10.60 11.49
C LYS A 194 8.42 -10.03 11.52
N LEU A 195 7.78 -9.93 10.36
CA LEU A 195 6.45 -9.33 10.25
C LEU A 195 5.37 -10.40 10.38
N ALA A 196 4.31 -10.09 11.13
CA ALA A 196 3.15 -10.95 11.30
C ALA A 196 2.20 -10.84 10.09
N VAL A 197 2.69 -11.25 8.91
CA VAL A 197 1.92 -11.25 7.66
C VAL A 197 1.71 -12.69 7.17
N SER A 198 0.58 -12.94 6.53
CA SER A 198 0.13 -14.29 6.19
C SER A 198 0.77 -14.87 4.93
N ALA A 199 1.45 -14.07 4.11
CA ALA A 199 2.00 -14.49 2.81
C ALA A 199 3.32 -13.77 2.48
N PRO A 200 4.26 -14.44 1.77
CA PRO A 200 5.49 -13.81 1.27
C PRO A 200 5.18 -12.98 0.03
N VAL A 201 4.79 -11.73 0.23
CA VAL A 201 4.36 -10.81 -0.84
C VAL A 201 5.53 -10.35 -1.73
N HIS A 202 5.23 -9.95 -2.97
CA HIS A 202 6.16 -9.23 -3.87
C HIS A 202 7.44 -10.01 -4.21
N CYS A 203 7.39 -11.34 -4.22
CA CYS A 203 8.47 -12.20 -4.68
C CYS A 203 7.93 -13.30 -5.59
N ALA A 204 8.84 -14.08 -6.18
CA ALA A 204 8.53 -15.16 -7.14
C ALA A 204 7.55 -16.23 -6.60
N LEU A 205 7.33 -16.32 -5.29
CA LEU A 205 6.31 -17.21 -4.73
C LEU A 205 4.87 -16.74 -5.02
N MET A 206 4.68 -15.49 -5.46
CA MET A 206 3.39 -14.92 -5.80
C MET A 206 3.05 -15.01 -7.29
N THR A 207 3.90 -15.62 -8.13
CA THR A 207 3.66 -15.69 -9.59
C THR A 207 2.32 -16.34 -9.95
N GLU A 208 1.89 -17.37 -9.23
CA GLU A 208 0.57 -17.97 -9.47
C GLU A 208 -0.58 -17.02 -9.08
N ALA A 209 -0.43 -16.25 -8.00
CA ALA A 209 -1.40 -15.20 -7.68
C ALA A 209 -1.44 -14.12 -8.76
N ALA A 210 -0.29 -13.75 -9.32
CA ALA A 210 -0.19 -12.79 -10.41
C ALA A 210 -0.91 -13.30 -11.67
N ASN A 211 -0.72 -14.57 -12.04
CA ASN A 211 -1.41 -15.20 -13.17
C ASN A 211 -2.94 -15.18 -12.99
N ARG A 212 -3.43 -15.55 -11.81
CA ARG A 212 -4.87 -15.48 -11.49
C ARG A 212 -5.39 -14.06 -11.54
N MET A 213 -4.61 -13.10 -11.05
CA MET A 213 -4.98 -11.68 -11.09
C MET A 213 -5.04 -11.14 -12.53
N ALA A 214 -4.16 -11.58 -13.42
CA ALA A 214 -4.17 -11.18 -14.82
C ALA A 214 -5.53 -11.49 -15.48
N VAL A 215 -6.10 -12.67 -15.21
CA VAL A 215 -7.44 -13.05 -15.70
C VAL A 215 -8.53 -12.12 -15.18
N CYS A 216 -8.51 -11.77 -13.89
CA CYS A 216 -9.46 -10.82 -13.32
C CYS A 216 -9.31 -9.43 -13.95
N LEU A 217 -8.08 -8.95 -14.06
CA LEU A 217 -7.77 -7.65 -14.64
C LEU A 217 -8.22 -7.59 -16.10
N ASP A 218 -7.97 -8.59 -16.93
CA ASP A 218 -8.38 -8.57 -18.35
C ASP A 218 -9.87 -8.26 -18.55
N SER A 219 -10.72 -8.72 -17.63
CA SER A 219 -12.17 -8.46 -17.66
C SER A 219 -12.63 -7.19 -16.95
N ALA A 220 -11.77 -6.58 -16.12
CA ALA A 220 -12.14 -5.43 -15.29
C ALA A 220 -12.28 -4.15 -16.12
N ALA A 221 -13.30 -3.34 -15.82
CA ALA A 221 -13.45 -2.02 -16.44
C ALA A 221 -12.40 -1.05 -15.88
N LEU A 222 -11.41 -0.71 -16.70
CA LEU A 222 -10.38 0.29 -16.39
C LEU A 222 -10.42 1.44 -17.39
N SER A 223 -10.18 2.65 -16.88
CA SER A 223 -10.01 3.87 -17.67
C SER A 223 -8.60 4.42 -17.52
N VAL A 224 -8.22 5.34 -18.41
CA VAL A 224 -7.00 6.13 -18.22
C VAL A 224 -7.19 7.06 -17.01
N PRO A 225 -6.26 7.08 -16.03
CA PRO A 225 -6.37 7.92 -14.85
C PRO A 225 -6.46 9.41 -15.18
N LYS A 226 -7.35 10.14 -14.49
CA LYS A 226 -7.46 11.60 -14.57
C LYS A 226 -6.35 12.33 -13.80
N ILE A 227 -5.76 11.64 -12.83
CA ILE A 227 -4.62 12.08 -12.04
C ILE A 227 -3.47 11.10 -12.32
N PRO A 228 -2.24 11.55 -12.57
CA PRO A 228 -1.11 10.64 -12.73
C PRO A 228 -0.97 9.71 -11.51
N VAL A 229 -0.91 8.40 -11.75
CA VAL A 229 -0.68 7.36 -10.74
C VAL A 229 0.73 6.81 -10.93
N ILE A 230 1.62 6.94 -9.94
CA ILE A 230 2.97 6.35 -10.02
C ILE A 230 2.90 4.88 -9.59
N HIS A 231 3.22 3.98 -10.51
CA HIS A 231 3.20 2.54 -10.27
C HIS A 231 4.46 2.06 -9.55
N ASN A 232 4.29 1.15 -8.58
CA ASN A 232 5.36 0.68 -7.71
C ASN A 232 6.47 -0.09 -8.43
N VAL A 233 6.13 -0.81 -9.50
CA VAL A 233 7.05 -1.75 -10.18
C VAL A 233 8.13 -1.02 -10.98
N ASP A 234 7.78 0.10 -11.61
CA ASP A 234 8.68 0.81 -12.53
C ASP A 234 8.82 2.31 -12.28
N VAL A 235 8.10 2.85 -11.30
CA VAL A 235 8.20 4.26 -10.86
C VAL A 235 7.76 5.23 -11.97
N THR A 236 6.81 4.80 -12.81
CA THR A 236 6.27 5.63 -13.90
C THR A 236 4.76 5.76 -13.80
N ALA A 237 4.23 6.86 -14.35
CA ALA A 237 2.80 6.99 -14.63
C ALA A 237 2.46 6.39 -15.99
N LYS A 238 1.33 5.68 -16.07
CA LYS A 238 0.84 5.07 -17.31
C LYS A 238 -0.33 5.86 -17.88
N SER A 239 -0.37 6.00 -19.19
CA SER A 239 -1.43 6.71 -19.92
C SER A 239 -2.29 5.80 -20.80
N ASP A 240 -2.10 4.48 -20.72
CA ASP A 240 -2.90 3.48 -21.41
C ASP A 240 -3.27 2.32 -20.49
N VAL A 241 -4.45 1.75 -20.71
CA VAL A 241 -5.04 0.72 -19.85
C VAL A 241 -4.22 -0.58 -19.87
N ALA A 242 -3.62 -0.94 -21.01
CA ALA A 242 -2.85 -2.18 -21.12
C ALA A 242 -1.59 -2.13 -20.24
N ALA A 243 -0.88 -1.01 -20.23
CA ALA A 243 0.27 -0.79 -19.37
C ALA A 243 -0.10 -0.76 -17.88
N ILE A 244 -1.26 -0.20 -17.52
CA ILE A 244 -1.77 -0.23 -16.14
C ILE A 244 -2.02 -1.68 -15.69
N ARG A 245 -2.70 -2.49 -16.52
CA ARG A 245 -2.92 -3.91 -16.22
C ARG A 245 -1.60 -4.65 -16.03
N ALA A 246 -0.67 -4.47 -16.96
CA ALA A 246 0.65 -5.11 -16.87
C ALA A 246 1.40 -4.71 -15.60
N ALA A 247 1.34 -3.43 -15.21
CA ALA A 247 1.95 -2.95 -13.97
C ALA A 247 1.31 -3.59 -12.74
N LEU A 248 -0.02 -3.68 -12.67
CA LEU A 248 -0.75 -4.28 -11.54
C LEU A 248 -0.49 -5.79 -11.39
N VAL A 249 -0.35 -6.52 -12.51
CA VAL A 249 0.04 -7.94 -12.49
C VAL A 249 1.46 -8.08 -11.99
N ALA A 250 2.41 -7.37 -12.58
CA ALA A 250 3.81 -7.44 -12.19
C ALA A 250 4.04 -7.02 -10.73
N GLN A 251 3.25 -6.07 -10.23
CA GLN A 251 3.33 -5.62 -8.83
C GLN A 251 3.17 -6.76 -7.82
N ILE A 252 2.46 -7.85 -8.15
CA ILE A 252 2.18 -8.93 -7.20
C ILE A 252 3.44 -9.73 -6.84
N ASP A 253 4.34 -9.96 -7.79
CA ASP A 253 5.56 -10.77 -7.63
C ASP A 253 6.88 -9.99 -7.82
N HIS A 254 6.80 -8.67 -8.08
CA HIS A 254 7.94 -7.76 -8.17
C HIS A 254 7.99 -6.79 -6.98
N PRO A 255 9.19 -6.23 -6.68
CA PRO A 255 9.36 -5.36 -5.52
C PRO A 255 8.62 -4.02 -5.63
N VAL A 256 8.18 -3.52 -4.49
CA VAL A 256 7.66 -2.16 -4.31
C VAL A 256 8.82 -1.18 -4.17
N ARG A 257 8.99 -0.28 -5.14
CA ARG A 257 10.05 0.74 -5.18
C ARG A 257 9.58 2.06 -4.56
N TRP A 258 9.21 2.02 -3.28
CA TRP A 258 8.59 3.18 -2.60
C TRP A 258 9.55 4.37 -2.45
N SER A 259 10.80 4.13 -2.05
CA SER A 259 11.83 5.18 -1.97
C SER A 259 11.95 5.95 -3.29
N GLU A 260 12.00 5.23 -4.41
CA GLU A 260 12.11 5.82 -5.73
C GLU A 260 10.82 6.54 -6.15
N THR A 261 9.65 5.98 -5.80
CA THR A 261 8.33 6.61 -6.01
C THR A 261 8.26 7.98 -5.34
N VAL A 262 8.68 8.08 -4.09
CA VAL A 262 8.72 9.33 -3.34
C VAL A 262 9.75 10.30 -3.92
N LEU A 263 10.95 9.83 -4.26
CA LEU A 263 11.97 10.67 -4.89
C LEU A 263 11.52 11.21 -6.25
N SER A 264 10.78 10.43 -7.03
CA SER A 264 10.19 10.86 -8.30
C SER A 264 9.26 12.07 -8.09
N MET A 265 8.33 11.99 -7.11
CA MET A 265 7.44 13.11 -6.77
C MET A 265 8.22 14.36 -6.34
N VAL A 266 9.22 14.18 -5.47
CA VAL A 266 10.05 15.28 -4.96
C VAL A 266 10.85 15.94 -6.10
N ASN A 267 11.41 15.14 -7.01
CA ASN A 267 12.17 15.63 -8.16
C ASN A 267 11.29 16.38 -9.17
N SER A 268 9.99 16.05 -9.22
CA SER A 268 8.97 16.81 -9.97
C SER A 268 8.43 18.05 -9.22
N GLY A 269 8.94 18.34 -8.02
CA GLY A 269 8.58 19.53 -7.23
C GLY A 269 7.41 19.32 -6.26
N THR A 270 6.84 18.11 -6.17
CA THR A 270 5.78 17.79 -5.21
C THR A 270 6.39 17.32 -3.89
N ILE A 271 6.48 18.24 -2.94
CA ILE A 271 7.10 18.00 -1.62
C ILE A 271 6.08 17.92 -0.46
N THR A 272 4.80 18.19 -0.73
CA THR A 272 3.71 17.98 0.24
C THR A 272 3.05 16.65 -0.07
N LEU A 273 3.15 15.67 0.85
CA LEU A 273 2.55 14.35 0.70
C LEU A 273 1.48 14.16 1.78
N ILE A 274 0.24 13.89 1.35
CA ILE A 274 -0.89 13.61 2.23
C ILE A 274 -1.06 12.10 2.32
N GLU A 275 -0.85 11.51 3.49
CA GLU A 275 -1.12 10.09 3.71
C GLU A 275 -2.59 9.90 4.04
N CYS A 276 -3.33 9.26 3.15
CA CYS A 276 -4.78 9.09 3.25
C CYS A 276 -5.09 7.64 3.58
N GLY A 277 -5.33 7.38 4.86
CA GLY A 277 -5.54 6.04 5.36
C GLY A 277 -5.25 5.96 6.86
N PRO A 278 -5.60 4.83 7.50
CA PRO A 278 -5.33 4.66 8.92
C PRO A 278 -3.83 4.71 9.23
N GLY A 279 -3.49 5.25 10.40
CA GLY A 279 -2.09 5.33 10.85
C GLY A 279 -1.27 6.42 10.16
N LYS A 280 0.07 6.23 10.18
CA LYS A 280 1.05 7.23 9.73
C LYS A 280 2.36 6.60 9.24
N VAL A 281 2.25 5.39 8.67
CA VAL A 281 3.41 4.57 8.30
C VAL A 281 4.20 5.27 7.20
N LEU A 282 3.54 5.65 6.11
CA LEU A 282 4.18 6.31 4.98
C LEU A 282 4.76 7.66 5.39
N SER A 283 4.11 8.40 6.29
CA SER A 283 4.61 9.69 6.78
C SER A 283 5.96 9.57 7.47
N GLY A 284 6.21 8.48 8.19
CA GLY A 284 7.51 8.18 8.76
C GLY A 284 8.55 7.83 7.69
N LEU A 285 8.17 7.03 6.69
CA LEU A 285 9.05 6.62 5.58
C LEU A 285 9.44 7.81 4.70
N ASN A 286 8.47 8.59 4.28
CA ASN A 286 8.62 9.72 3.37
C ASN A 286 9.63 10.74 3.93
N LYS A 287 9.50 11.11 5.22
CA LYS A 287 10.46 12.01 5.88
C LYS A 287 11.87 11.45 5.99
N ARG A 288 12.03 10.12 6.02
CA ARG A 288 13.34 9.45 6.00
C ARG A 288 13.94 9.42 4.59
N ILE A 289 13.11 9.32 3.55
CA ILE A 289 13.53 9.34 2.14
C ILE A 289 14.07 10.72 1.77
N ASP A 290 13.32 11.79 2.03
CA ASP A 290 13.75 13.16 1.74
C ASP A 290 13.27 14.15 2.81
N ARG A 291 14.19 14.91 3.39
CA ARG A 291 13.92 15.86 4.48
C ARG A 291 13.11 17.08 4.04
N ARG A 292 13.01 17.36 2.73
CA ARG A 292 12.18 18.44 2.17
C ARG A 292 10.70 18.12 2.27
N ILE A 293 10.34 16.85 2.47
CA ILE A 293 8.94 16.42 2.47
C ILE A 293 8.19 16.97 3.69
N LYS A 294 7.10 17.66 3.41
CA LYS A 294 6.03 17.93 4.35
C LYS A 294 5.00 16.80 4.28
N SER A 295 4.95 15.97 5.32
CA SER A 295 4.00 14.85 5.39
C SER A 295 2.81 15.19 6.28
N LEU A 296 1.60 15.02 5.74
CA LEU A 296 0.32 15.33 6.37
C LEU A 296 -0.57 14.07 6.39
N PRO A 297 -0.52 13.25 7.45
CA PRO A 297 -1.40 12.09 7.54
C PRO A 297 -2.84 12.51 7.88
N ILE A 298 -3.83 11.81 7.33
CA ILE A 298 -5.25 11.96 7.65
C ILE A 298 -5.79 10.59 8.10
N PHE A 299 -6.07 10.45 9.40
CA PHE A 299 -6.61 9.22 9.99
C PHE A 299 -7.70 9.46 11.05
N ASP A 300 -7.92 10.72 11.44
CA ASP A 300 -8.92 11.17 12.43
C ASP A 300 -9.47 12.56 12.03
N PRO A 301 -10.51 13.10 12.71
CA PRO A 301 -11.04 14.43 12.38
C PRO A 301 -10.03 15.57 12.53
N SER A 302 -9.17 15.54 13.55
CA SER A 302 -8.22 16.63 13.83
C SER A 302 -7.13 16.75 12.75
N SER A 303 -6.62 15.60 12.30
CA SER A 303 -5.63 15.50 11.23
C SER A 303 -6.21 15.88 9.87
N LEU A 304 -7.49 15.55 9.61
CA LEU A 304 -8.23 16.01 8.44
C LEU A 304 -8.36 17.55 8.42
N GLU A 305 -8.86 18.14 9.51
CA GLU A 305 -9.03 19.60 9.62
C GLU A 305 -7.70 20.34 9.45
N THR A 306 -6.65 19.85 10.13
CA THR A 306 -5.30 20.41 10.02
C THR A 306 -4.79 20.37 8.57
N THR A 307 -4.98 19.23 7.89
CA THR A 307 -4.51 19.06 6.50
C THR A 307 -5.31 19.91 5.52
N LEU A 308 -6.64 20.01 5.68
CA LEU A 308 -7.48 20.90 4.88
C LEU A 308 -7.05 22.36 5.04
N ALA A 309 -6.87 22.83 6.27
CA ALA A 309 -6.43 24.20 6.55
C ALA A 309 -5.06 24.48 5.91
N ASP A 310 -4.14 23.53 5.99
CA ASP A 310 -2.79 23.68 5.46
C ASP A 310 -2.75 23.76 3.93
N VAL A 311 -3.51 22.91 3.24
CA VAL A 311 -3.55 22.88 1.77
C VAL A 311 -4.39 24.02 1.21
N MET A 312 -5.49 24.39 1.87
CA MET A 312 -6.36 25.49 1.44
C MET A 312 -5.76 26.87 1.72
N ALA A 313 -4.94 27.04 2.76
CA ALA A 313 -4.26 28.32 3.04
C ALA A 313 -3.23 28.72 1.95
N VAL A 314 -2.86 27.79 1.07
CA VAL A 314 -1.86 28.00 0.01
C VAL A 314 -2.50 28.08 -1.39
N GLY A 315 -3.81 27.81 -1.52
CA GLY A 315 -4.59 27.86 -2.77
C GLY A 315 -5.32 29.18 -2.95
#